data_AF-A0A151QKT5-F1
#
_entry.id   AF-A0A151QKT5-F1
#
_cell.length_a   1.000
_cell.length_b   1.000
_cell.length_c   1.000
_cell.angle_alpha   90.00
_cell.angle_beta   90.00
_cell.angle_gamma   90.00
#
_symmetry.space_group_name_H-M   'P 1'
#
loop_
_entity.id
_entity.type
_entity.pdbx_description
1 polymer ?
#
loop_
_entity_poly.entity_id
_entity_poly.type
_entity_poly.pdbx_seq_one_letter_code
_entity_poly.pdbx_strand_id
1 'polypeptide(L)'
;QLRKYVHDPSHIIESDNIQLKDNLTYETVPLRIDDTRVKQLRGKEIPLVKVVWGGNIEESATWELESKMREAHPFLFSGKFRGRNF
;
A
#
# COMPACT_ATOMS: atom_id res chain seq x y z
N GLN A 1 35.71 -16.34 -1.94
CA GLN A 1 36.45 -15.53 -0.93
C GLN A 1 35.80 -14.15 -0.89
N LEU A 2 35.30 -13.70 0.27
CA LEU A 2 34.69 -12.36 0.42
C LEU A 2 35.77 -11.28 0.50
N ARG A 3 35.54 -10.13 -0.13
CA ARG A 3 36.44 -8.97 -0.06
C ARG A 3 36.03 -8.05 1.08
N LYS A 4 37.00 -7.38 1.71
CA LYS A 4 36.78 -6.42 2.79
C LYS A 4 36.01 -5.21 2.25
N TYR A 5 34.95 -4.81 2.96
CA TYR A 5 34.24 -3.57 2.69
C TYR A 5 35.12 -2.35 2.98
N VAL A 6 35.10 -1.36 2.10
CA VAL A 6 35.76 -0.06 2.28
C VAL A 6 34.66 0.95 2.57
N HIS A 7 34.73 1.59 3.73
CA HIS A 7 33.73 2.56 4.17
C HIS A 7 33.78 3.83 3.32
N ASP A 8 32.65 4.20 2.74
CA ASP A 8 32.45 5.45 1.97
C ASP A 8 31.24 6.17 2.55
N PRO A 9 31.34 7.46 2.92
CA PRO A 9 30.21 8.26 3.39
C PRO A 9 29.02 8.32 2.42
N SER A 10 29.24 8.14 1.11
CA SER A 10 28.16 8.05 0.12
C SER A 10 27.37 6.73 0.19
N HIS A 11 27.89 5.71 0.88
CA HIS A 11 27.17 4.48 1.17
C HIS A 11 26.26 4.61 2.41
N ILE A 12 26.25 5.77 3.07
CA ILE A 12 25.32 6.04 4.16
C ILE A 12 23.94 6.23 3.54
N ILE A 13 23.05 5.28 3.80
CA ILE A 13 21.63 5.42 3.47
C ILE A 13 21.02 6.35 4.50
N GLU A 14 20.48 7.48 4.05
CA GLU A 14 19.71 8.37 4.92
C GLU A 14 18.48 7.62 5.43
N SER A 15 18.33 7.57 6.75
CA SER A 15 17.16 6.96 7.39
C SER A 15 16.01 7.96 7.38
N ASP A 16 14.88 7.57 6.79
CA ASP A 16 13.64 8.32 6.91
C ASP A 16 13.22 8.42 8.38
N ASN A 17 12.73 9.60 8.80
CA ASN A 17 12.17 9.82 10.13
C ASN A 17 10.76 9.20 10.23
N ILE A 18 10.70 7.87 10.28
CA ILE A 18 9.46 7.11 10.36
C ILE A 18 9.13 6.87 11.83
N GLN A 19 7.92 7.21 12.26
CA GLN A 19 7.38 6.73 13.54
C GLN A 19 7.09 5.23 13.43
N LEU A 20 8.12 4.42 13.69
CA LEU A 20 7.99 2.98 13.85
C LEU A 20 7.50 2.67 15.26
N LYS A 21 6.56 1.73 15.36
CA LYS A 21 6.24 1.07 16.62
C LYS A 21 7.40 0.15 17.02
N ASP A 22 7.46 -0.23 18.31
CA ASP A 22 8.51 -1.10 18.87
C ASP A 22 8.67 -2.45 18.14
N ASN A 23 7.65 -2.89 17.41
CA ASN A 23 7.65 -4.10 16.59
C ASN A 23 8.09 -3.86 15.12
N LEU A 24 8.69 -2.71 14.81
CA LEU A 24 9.12 -2.30 13.46
C LEU A 24 7.97 -2.21 12.45
N THR A 25 6.75 -1.97 12.91
CA THR A 25 5.60 -1.67 12.04
C THR A 25 5.31 -0.18 12.02
N TYR A 26 4.81 0.33 10.89
CA TYR A 26 4.26 1.67 10.78
C TYR A 26 2.76 1.57 10.51
N GLU A 27 1.99 2.53 11.01
CA GLU A 27 0.56 2.61 10.68
C GLU A 27 0.38 3.16 9.28
N THR A 28 -0.47 2.47 8.49
CA THR A 28 -0.96 2.96 7.22
C THR A 28 -2.48 3.09 7.28
N VAL A 29 -3.00 4.13 6.65
CA VAL A 29 -4.46 4.38 6.59
C VAL A 29 -4.90 4.26 5.14
N PRO A 30 -5.93 3.45 4.82
CA PRO A 30 -6.43 3.39 3.46
C PRO A 30 -7.12 4.71 3.12
N LEU A 31 -6.64 5.38 2.09
CA LEU A 31 -7.11 6.70 1.67
C LEU A 31 -8.26 6.58 0.65
N ARG A 32 -8.06 5.76 -0.38
CA ARG A 32 -8.99 5.65 -1.52
C ARG A 32 -8.76 4.36 -2.30
N ILE A 33 -9.77 3.99 -3.08
CA ILE A 33 -9.64 2.97 -4.13
C ILE A 33 -9.27 3.69 -5.43
N ASP A 34 -8.17 3.28 -6.04
CA ASP A 34 -7.62 3.86 -7.27
C ASP A 34 -8.07 3.10 -8.52
N ASP A 35 -8.33 1.79 -8.38
CA ASP A 35 -8.72 0.92 -9.49
C ASP A 35 -9.42 -0.35 -9.00
N THR A 36 -10.09 -1.08 -9.90
CA THR A 36 -10.75 -2.37 -9.63
C THR A 36 -10.42 -3.38 -10.73
N ARG A 37 -10.31 -4.66 -10.37
CA ARG A 37 -10.00 -5.74 -11.31
C ARG A 37 -10.65 -7.04 -10.90
N VAL A 38 -11.15 -7.82 -11.85
CA VAL A 38 -11.59 -9.19 -11.61
C VAL A 38 -10.55 -10.18 -12.16
N LYS A 39 -10.07 -11.09 -11.32
CA LYS A 39 -9.22 -12.21 -11.74
C LYS A 39 -10.07 -13.46 -11.95
N GLN A 40 -9.92 -14.09 -13.11
CA GLN A 40 -10.54 -15.37 -13.45
C GLN A 40 -9.58 -16.50 -13.11
N LEU A 41 -9.95 -17.40 -12.20
CA LEU A 41 -9.15 -18.59 -11.83
C LEU A 41 -10.02 -19.83 -11.84
N ARG A 42 -9.70 -20.85 -12.66
CA ARG A 42 -10.34 -22.18 -12.67
C ARG A 42 -11.86 -22.18 -12.38
N GLY A 43 -12.60 -21.30 -13.04
CA GLY A 43 -14.07 -21.19 -12.89
C GLY A 43 -14.57 -20.31 -11.74
N LYS A 44 -13.69 -19.53 -11.09
CA LYS A 44 -14.04 -18.55 -10.06
C LYS A 44 -13.59 -17.16 -10.45
N GLU A 45 -14.44 -16.18 -10.14
CA GLU A 45 -14.13 -14.76 -10.25
C GLU A 45 -13.66 -14.24 -8.90
N ILE A 46 -12.55 -13.50 -8.88
CA ILE A 46 -12.00 -12.88 -7.67
C ILE A 46 -11.91 -11.36 -7.91
N PRO A 47 -12.84 -10.57 -7.37
CA PRO A 47 -12.78 -9.11 -7.39
C PRO A 47 -11.67 -8.58 -6.47
N LEU A 48 -10.85 -7.70 -7.02
CA LEU A 48 -9.76 -7.01 -6.34
C LEU A 48 -9.93 -5.50 -6.50
N VAL A 49 -9.51 -4.76 -5.48
CA VAL A 49 -9.46 -3.31 -5.48
C VAL A 49 -8.03 -2.86 -5.25
N LYS A 50 -7.57 -1.86 -6.00
CA LYS A 50 -6.29 -1.20 -5.77
C LYS A 50 -6.49 -0.12 -4.72
N VAL A 51 -6.00 -0.36 -3.52
CA VAL A 51 -6.14 0.55 -2.38
C VAL A 51 -4.88 1.37 -2.27
N VAL A 52 -5.05 2.69 -2.21
CA VAL A 52 -3.96 3.62 -1.90
C VAL A 52 -3.94 3.82 -0.39
N TRP A 53 -2.75 3.63 0.18
CA TRP A 53 -2.47 3.75 1.59
C TRP A 53 -1.65 5.00 1.84
N GLY A 54 -2.10 5.80 2.80
CA GLY A 54 -1.39 6.95 3.32
C GLY A 54 -0.54 6.58 4.52
N GLY A 55 0.54 7.34 4.72
CA GLY A 55 1.48 7.20 5.82
C GLY A 55 2.53 8.31 5.79
N ASN A 56 3.57 8.18 6.61
CA ASN A 56 4.53 9.25 6.90
C ASN A 56 5.59 9.50 5.81
N ILE A 57 5.65 8.65 4.77
CA ILE A 57 6.79 8.60 3.83
C ILE A 57 6.31 8.79 2.39
N GLU A 58 5.30 8.02 1.96
CA GLU A 58 4.79 8.08 0.58
C GLU A 58 3.41 7.41 0.47
N GLU A 59 2.60 7.82 -0.52
CA GLU A 59 1.42 7.06 -0.93
C GLU A 59 1.89 5.74 -1.56
N SER A 60 1.44 4.61 -1.01
CA SER A 60 1.68 3.29 -1.60
C SER A 60 0.36 2.67 -2.06
N ALA A 61 0.41 1.68 -2.96
CA ALA A 61 -0.79 1.01 -3.43
C ALA A 61 -0.65 -0.51 -3.43
N THR A 62 -1.65 -1.21 -2.91
CA THR A 62 -1.73 -2.68 -2.95
C THR A 62 -3.05 -3.15 -3.57
N TRP A 63 -3.06 -4.37 -4.12
CA TRP A 63 -4.28 -5.02 -4.60
C TRP A 63 -4.85 -5.91 -3.49
N GLU A 64 -6.01 -5.53 -2.97
CA GLU A 64 -6.70 -6.25 -1.89
C GLU A 64 -7.99 -6.90 -2.40
N LEU A 65 -8.47 -7.92 -1.68
CA LEU A 65 -9.80 -8.50 -1.93
C LEU A 65 -10.89 -7.47 -1.65
N GLU A 66 -11.81 -7.30 -2.59
CA GLU A 66 -12.91 -6.35 -2.44
C GLU A 66 -13.77 -6.67 -1.20
N SER A 67 -14.08 -7.95 -0.96
CA SER A 67 -14.87 -8.39 0.19
C SER A 67 -14.24 -7.98 1.53
N LYS A 68 -12.93 -8.21 1.67
CA LYS A 68 -12.17 -7.85 2.87
C LYS A 68 -12.16 -6.34 3.09
N MET A 69 -11.99 -5.55 2.02
CA MET A 69 -11.99 -4.09 2.13
C MET A 69 -13.37 -3.53 2.44
N ARG A 70 -14.45 -4.15 1.94
CA ARG A 70 -15.83 -3.77 2.29
C ARG A 70 -16.15 -4.03 3.75
N GLU A 71 -15.62 -5.10 4.33
CA GLU A 71 -15.79 -5.43 5.75
C GLU A 71 -14.96 -4.51 6.64
N ALA A 72 -13.66 -4.35 6.35
CA ALA A 72 -12.74 -3.60 7.21
C ALA A 72 -12.84 -2.07 7.03
N HIS A 73 -13.13 -1.60 5.82
CA HIS A 73 -13.12 -0.18 5.46
C HIS A 73 -14.32 0.18 4.56
N PRO A 74 -15.57 -0.03 5.02
CA PRO A 74 -16.77 0.20 4.22
C PRO A 74 -16.90 1.63 3.69
N PHE A 75 -16.30 2.61 4.39
CA PHE A 75 -16.29 4.02 3.99
C PHE A 75 -15.57 4.30 2.66
N LEU A 76 -14.65 3.42 2.23
CA LEU A 76 -14.00 3.55 0.92
C LEU A 76 -14.98 3.32 -0.25
N PHE A 77 -16.09 2.64 0.00
CA PHE A 77 -17.08 2.26 -1.00
C PHE A 77 -18.36 3.12 -0.95
N SER A 78 -18.45 4.09 -0.02
CA SER A 78 -19.67 4.88 0.21
C SER A 78 -19.82 6.11 -0.70
N GLY A 79 -18.95 6.26 -1.70
CA GLY A 79 -19.20 7.13 -2.86
C GLY A 79 -19.43 8.60 -2.56
N LYS A 80 -18.37 9.34 -2.18
CA LYS A 80 -18.38 10.82 -2.18
C LYS A 80 -17.15 11.49 -2.79
N PHE A 81 -16.43 10.83 -3.70
CA PHE A 81 -15.44 11.51 -4.53
C PHE A 81 -15.84 11.44 -6.00
N ARG A 82 -16.67 12.41 -6.39
CA ARG A 82 -16.82 12.80 -7.79
C ARG A 82 -15.52 13.47 -8.23
N GLY A 83 -14.93 12.96 -9.31
CA GLY A 83 -14.04 13.72 -10.18
C GLY A 83 -12.56 13.34 -10.12
N ARG A 84 -12.16 12.45 -11.02
CA ARG A 84 -11.31 12.82 -12.16
C ARG A 84 -11.23 11.68 -13.16
N ASN A 85 -11.73 11.97 -14.35
CA ASN A 85 -11.36 11.25 -15.57
C ASN A 85 -9.90 11.61 -15.89
N PHE A 86 -9.10 10.62 -16.25
CA PHE A 86 -8.01 10.78 -17.21
C PHE A 86 -8.28 9.82 -18.36
#